data_AF-A0AAV4V404-F1
#
_entry.id   AF-A0AAV4V404-F1
#
_cell.length_a   1.000
_cell.length_b   1.000
_cell.length_c   1.000
_cell.angle_alpha   90.00
_cell.angle_beta   90.00
_cell.angle_gamma   90.00
#
_symmetry.space_group_name_H-M   'P 1'
#
loop_
_entity.id
_entity.type
_entity.pdbx_description
1 polymer ?
#
loop_
_entity_poly.entity_id
_entity_poly.type
_entity_poly.pdbx_seq_one_letter_code
_entity_poly.pdbx_strand_id
1 'polypeptide(L)'
;MKCHHCMLLVQQMQETKSYAPKLPSTSIVIVFHNEAWSTLLRTIHSVIRMSPRELIEEIILVDDASERDYLGRPLEEYVSKLSVPIRVLRTGKRSGLIRARLIGAAEVRGQVITFLDAHCECTVGWLEPLLDRIAEDRSRVVCPIIDVISDASFEYVPASDMTWGGFNWKMNFRWYRVPQREVDRRHGDRTLPVRTPTMAGGLFSIDKDYFEKIGKYDEGMDIWGGENLELSFRKCFITVPLLGFMLQR
;
A
#
# COMPACT_ATOMS: atom_id res chain seq x y z
N MET A 1 21.25 0.99 -15.00
CA MET A 1 21.27 0.98 -13.53
C MET A 1 20.18 0.03 -13.05
N LYS A 2 20.55 -1.06 -12.39
CA LYS A 2 19.60 -2.11 -11.97
C LYS A 2 18.68 -1.54 -10.88
N CYS A 3 17.40 -1.32 -11.19
CA CYS A 3 16.38 -1.16 -10.16
C CYS A 3 16.24 -2.52 -9.47
N HIS A 4 16.80 -2.67 -8.27
CA HIS A 4 16.49 -3.78 -7.38
C HIS A 4 15.01 -3.68 -7.00
N HIS A 5 14.14 -4.36 -7.76
CA HIS A 5 12.70 -4.45 -7.51
C HIS A 5 12.50 -5.40 -6.33
N CYS A 6 12.30 -4.83 -5.14
CA CYS A 6 11.95 -5.58 -3.95
C CYS A 6 10.43 -5.75 -3.94
N MET A 7 9.92 -6.99 -3.97
CA MET A 7 8.49 -7.28 -3.83
C MET A 7 8.08 -7.11 -2.37
N LEU A 8 6.92 -6.48 -2.12
CA LEU A 8 6.53 -6.01 -0.79
C LEU A 8 5.28 -6.76 -0.29
N LEU A 9 5.34 -7.32 0.92
CA LEU A 9 4.23 -8.08 1.50
C LEU A 9 3.63 -7.40 2.74
N VAL A 10 2.30 -7.48 2.87
CA VAL A 10 1.53 -6.82 3.93
C VAL A 10 1.00 -7.82 4.95
N GLN A 11 1.48 -7.76 6.20
CA GLN A 11 1.24 -8.78 7.25
C GLN A 11 -0.16 -8.74 7.94
N GLN A 12 -0.42 -9.73 8.80
CA GLN A 12 -1.64 -10.00 9.57
C GLN A 12 -1.75 -9.17 10.87
N MET A 13 -2.93 -9.05 11.50
CA MET A 13 -3.05 -8.81 12.97
C MET A 13 -3.81 -9.93 13.68
N GLN A 14 -3.46 -10.16 14.96
CA GLN A 14 -3.92 -11.26 15.83
C GLN A 14 -5.45 -11.51 15.86
N GLU A 15 -5.81 -12.79 15.98
CA GLU A 15 -7.18 -13.36 16.05
C GLU A 15 -8.07 -12.86 17.21
N THR A 16 -7.59 -11.99 18.10
CA THR A 16 -8.29 -11.61 19.35
C THR A 16 -8.77 -10.15 19.39
N LYS A 17 -8.66 -9.38 18.31
CA LYS A 17 -9.07 -7.97 18.29
C LYS A 17 -10.45 -7.79 17.66
N SER A 18 -11.39 -7.23 18.42
CA SER A 18 -12.67 -6.76 17.90
C SER A 18 -12.44 -5.48 17.12
N TYR A 19 -12.69 -5.51 15.82
CA TYR A 19 -12.73 -4.30 14.98
C TYR A 19 -14.04 -3.54 15.17
N ALA A 20 -14.10 -2.30 14.68
CA ALA A 20 -15.35 -1.57 14.61
C ALA A 20 -16.41 -2.37 13.82
N PRO A 21 -17.70 -2.35 14.24
CA PRO A 21 -18.75 -3.13 13.60
C PRO A 21 -19.02 -2.74 12.14
N LYS A 22 -18.54 -1.57 11.71
CA LYS A 22 -18.63 -1.10 10.33
C LYS A 22 -17.32 -0.41 9.93
N LEU A 23 -16.51 -1.12 9.15
CA LEU A 23 -15.31 -0.57 8.52
C LEU A 23 -15.68 0.19 7.22
N PRO A 24 -14.91 1.22 6.85
CA PRO A 24 -15.11 1.93 5.58
C PRO A 24 -14.77 1.02 4.38
N SER A 25 -15.42 1.23 3.24
CA SER A 25 -15.01 0.57 2.00
C SER A 25 -13.74 1.21 1.43
N THR A 26 -12.89 0.41 0.78
CA THR A 26 -11.66 0.88 0.14
C THR A 26 -11.67 0.62 -1.36
N SER A 27 -11.06 1.52 -2.11
CA SER A 27 -10.64 1.28 -3.49
C SER A 27 -9.13 1.12 -3.53
N ILE A 28 -8.69 0.02 -4.14
CA ILE A 28 -7.27 -0.33 -4.21
C ILE A 28 -6.71 0.21 -5.51
N VAL A 29 -5.69 1.06 -5.42
CA VAL A 29 -5.04 1.68 -6.59
C VAL A 29 -3.66 1.05 -6.78
N ILE A 30 -3.47 0.37 -7.91
CA ILE A 30 -2.20 -0.25 -8.29
C ILE A 30 -1.70 0.42 -9.56
N VAL A 31 -0.56 1.10 -9.47
CA VAL A 31 0.12 1.68 -10.64
C VAL A 31 1.13 0.69 -11.18
N PHE A 32 1.18 0.52 -12.51
CA PHE A 32 2.15 -0.35 -13.15
C PHE A 32 2.69 0.25 -14.45
N HIS A 33 3.92 -0.12 -14.79
CA HIS A 33 4.56 0.20 -16.06
C HIS A 33 5.47 -0.97 -16.47
N ASN A 34 5.18 -1.61 -17.59
CA ASN A 34 5.97 -2.74 -18.12
C ASN A 34 6.18 -3.90 -17.12
N GLU A 35 5.24 -4.09 -16.20
CA GLU A 35 5.29 -5.11 -15.15
C GLU A 35 5.19 -6.54 -15.74
N ALA A 36 5.78 -7.52 -15.06
CA ALA A 36 5.63 -8.91 -15.45
C ALA A 36 4.18 -9.38 -15.22
N TRP A 37 3.64 -10.16 -16.17
CA TRP A 37 2.26 -10.66 -16.08
C TRP A 37 1.99 -11.43 -14.79
N SER A 38 2.94 -12.30 -14.42
CA SER A 38 2.80 -13.16 -13.24
C SER A 38 2.89 -12.40 -11.92
N THR A 39 3.68 -11.33 -11.82
CA THR A 39 3.79 -10.51 -10.60
C THR A 39 2.55 -9.65 -10.42
N LEU A 40 2.12 -8.96 -11.48
CA LEU A 40 0.90 -8.14 -11.48
C LEU A 40 -0.34 -8.94 -11.08
N LEU A 41 -0.56 -10.08 -11.75
CA LEU A 41 -1.73 -10.91 -11.44
C LEU A 41 -1.65 -11.50 -10.04
N ARG A 42 -0.46 -11.84 -9.55
CA ARG A 42 -0.30 -12.35 -8.19
C ARG A 42 -0.67 -11.32 -7.15
N THR A 43 -0.32 -10.06 -7.37
CA THR A 43 -0.78 -8.94 -6.53
C THR A 43 -2.30 -8.86 -6.50
N ILE A 44 -2.94 -8.85 -7.68
CA ILE A 44 -4.40 -8.76 -7.81
C ILE A 44 -5.09 -9.94 -7.11
N HIS A 45 -4.64 -11.17 -7.38
CA HIS A 45 -5.20 -12.37 -6.77
C HIS A 45 -4.97 -12.41 -5.26
N SER A 46 -3.82 -11.96 -4.78
CA SER A 46 -3.52 -11.91 -3.36
C SER A 46 -4.44 -10.93 -2.64
N VAL A 47 -4.65 -9.74 -3.20
CA VAL A 47 -5.64 -8.77 -2.71
C VAL A 47 -7.03 -9.38 -2.62
N ILE A 48 -7.51 -10.01 -3.70
CA ILE A 48 -8.86 -10.58 -3.75
C ILE A 48 -9.03 -11.72 -2.75
N ARG A 49 -8.01 -12.58 -2.60
CA ARG A 49 -8.08 -13.76 -1.74
C ARG A 49 -7.92 -13.44 -0.26
N MET A 50 -7.10 -12.45 0.07
CA MET A 50 -6.70 -12.16 1.46
C MET A 50 -7.49 -11.02 2.10
N SER A 51 -8.46 -10.45 1.39
CA SER A 51 -9.28 -9.35 1.90
C SER A 51 -10.76 -9.76 1.98
N PRO A 52 -11.52 -9.30 2.99
CA PRO A 52 -12.97 -9.46 3.01
C PRO A 52 -13.61 -8.75 1.81
N ARG A 53 -14.51 -9.45 1.09
CA ARG A 53 -15.09 -8.97 -0.18
C ARG A 53 -15.89 -7.68 0.02
N GLU A 54 -16.57 -7.56 1.13
CA GLU A 54 -17.41 -6.43 1.54
C GLU A 54 -16.64 -5.14 1.77
N LEU A 55 -15.32 -5.22 2.03
CA LEU A 55 -14.46 -4.05 2.23
C LEU A 55 -13.91 -3.51 0.92
N ILE A 56 -13.79 -4.35 -0.13
CA ILE A 56 -13.29 -3.91 -1.43
C ILE A 56 -14.43 -3.38 -2.29
N GLU A 57 -14.42 -2.08 -2.54
CA GLU A 57 -15.31 -1.43 -3.49
C GLU A 57 -14.91 -1.78 -4.93
N GLU A 58 -13.64 -1.56 -5.27
CA GLU A 58 -13.07 -1.81 -6.59
C GLU A 58 -11.54 -1.87 -6.54
N ILE A 59 -10.94 -2.44 -7.59
CA ILE A 59 -9.50 -2.36 -7.85
C ILE A 59 -9.28 -1.52 -9.11
N ILE A 60 -8.46 -0.48 -9.00
CA ILE A 60 -8.09 0.40 -10.11
C ILE A 60 -6.64 0.11 -10.48
N LEU A 61 -6.45 -0.41 -11.68
CA LEU A 61 -5.12 -0.63 -12.27
C LEU A 61 -4.81 0.58 -13.16
N VAL A 62 -3.76 1.33 -12.83
CA VAL A 62 -3.33 2.49 -13.62
C VAL A 62 -2.09 2.12 -14.42
N ASP A 63 -2.25 2.06 -15.73
CA ASP A 63 -1.15 1.83 -16.68
C ASP A 63 -0.45 3.14 -17.03
N ASP A 64 0.78 3.31 -16.57
CA ASP A 64 1.63 4.47 -16.89
C ASP A 64 2.39 4.26 -18.22
N ALA A 65 1.63 4.04 -19.31
CA ALA A 65 2.11 3.84 -20.68
C ALA A 65 3.08 2.63 -20.83
N SER A 66 2.59 1.44 -20.49
CA SER A 66 3.28 0.18 -20.79
C SER A 66 3.33 -0.11 -22.29
N GLU A 67 4.40 -0.76 -22.72
CA GLU A 67 4.66 -1.12 -24.13
C GLU A 67 4.40 -2.60 -24.43
N ARG A 68 4.20 -3.42 -23.39
CA ARG A 68 4.02 -4.88 -23.54
C ARG A 68 2.58 -5.20 -23.93
N ASP A 69 2.39 -5.85 -25.09
CA ASP A 69 1.07 -6.18 -25.66
C ASP A 69 0.13 -6.90 -24.69
N TYR A 70 0.67 -7.81 -23.88
CA TYR A 70 -0.12 -8.58 -22.91
C TYR A 70 -0.75 -7.69 -21.83
N LEU A 71 -0.17 -6.52 -21.53
CA LEU A 71 -0.72 -5.57 -20.58
C LEU A 71 -1.88 -4.75 -21.17
N GLY A 72 -2.14 -4.84 -22.47
CA GLY A 72 -3.24 -4.17 -23.18
C GLY A 72 -4.59 -4.89 -22.99
N ARG A 73 -5.25 -5.20 -24.11
CA ARG A 73 -6.55 -5.92 -24.12
C ARG A 73 -6.53 -7.26 -23.37
N PRO A 74 -5.48 -8.10 -23.46
CA PRO A 74 -5.49 -9.38 -22.75
C PRO A 74 -5.63 -9.22 -21.23
N LEU A 75 -5.02 -8.17 -20.65
CA LEU A 75 -5.18 -7.84 -19.23
C LEU A 75 -6.62 -7.46 -18.91
N GLU A 76 -7.23 -6.57 -19.69
CA GLU A 76 -8.61 -6.12 -19.51
C GLU A 76 -9.61 -7.28 -19.57
N GLU A 77 -9.46 -8.15 -20.57
CA GLU A 77 -10.27 -9.36 -20.73
C GLU A 77 -10.09 -10.33 -19.56
N TYR A 78 -8.87 -10.48 -19.05
CA TYR A 78 -8.59 -11.35 -17.91
C TYR A 78 -9.23 -10.82 -16.62
N VAL A 79 -8.99 -9.55 -16.29
CA VAL A 79 -9.46 -8.96 -15.02
C VAL A 79 -10.98 -8.78 -14.98
N SER A 80 -11.64 -8.62 -16.13
CA SER A 80 -13.10 -8.53 -16.23
C SER A 80 -13.84 -9.77 -15.72
N LYS A 81 -13.16 -10.93 -15.63
CA LYS A 81 -13.73 -12.21 -15.20
C LYS A 81 -13.57 -12.48 -13.71
N LEU A 82 -12.88 -11.59 -12.98
CA LEU A 82 -12.63 -11.76 -11.55
C LEU A 82 -13.83 -11.35 -10.70
N SER A 83 -13.87 -11.81 -9.45
CA SER A 83 -15.00 -11.63 -8.52
C SER A 83 -15.15 -10.21 -7.96
N VAL A 84 -14.15 -9.37 -8.17
CA VAL A 84 -14.11 -7.97 -7.73
C VAL A 84 -14.13 -7.07 -8.97
N PRO A 85 -14.88 -5.96 -8.97
CA PRO A 85 -14.82 -4.99 -10.06
C PRO A 85 -13.41 -4.44 -10.23
N ILE A 86 -12.79 -4.69 -11.38
CA ILE A 86 -11.47 -4.16 -11.72
C ILE A 86 -11.60 -3.23 -12.92
N ARG A 87 -11.04 -2.03 -12.81
CA ARG A 87 -10.96 -1.04 -13.89
C ARG A 87 -9.51 -0.81 -14.27
N VAL A 88 -9.22 -0.85 -15.56
CA VAL A 88 -7.91 -0.48 -16.08
C VAL A 88 -7.98 0.94 -16.64
N LEU A 89 -7.17 1.85 -16.10
CA LEU A 89 -7.03 3.22 -16.55
C LEU A 89 -5.74 3.33 -17.36
N ARG A 90 -5.84 3.84 -18.59
CA ARG A 90 -4.68 4.09 -19.47
C ARG A 90 -4.35 5.57 -19.44
N THR A 91 -3.14 5.90 -19.00
CA THR A 91 -2.66 7.29 -18.99
C THR A 91 -2.36 7.82 -20.40
N GLY A 92 -2.05 6.92 -21.35
CA GLY A 92 -1.72 7.25 -22.74
C GLY A 92 -0.33 7.86 -22.95
N LYS A 93 0.27 8.45 -21.91
CA LYS A 93 1.64 8.98 -21.90
C LYS A 93 2.31 8.66 -20.57
N ARG A 94 3.61 8.36 -20.62
CA ARG A 94 4.43 8.09 -19.43
C ARG A 94 4.54 9.34 -18.58
N SER A 95 3.79 9.37 -17.48
CA SER A 95 3.60 10.52 -16.60
C SER A 95 4.31 10.36 -15.26
N GLY A 96 4.67 9.13 -14.88
CA GLY A 96 5.32 8.83 -13.60
C GLY A 96 4.38 8.27 -12.55
N LEU A 97 4.97 7.66 -11.51
CA LEU A 97 4.26 7.06 -10.38
C LEU A 97 3.33 8.08 -9.71
N ILE A 98 3.83 9.29 -9.45
CA ILE A 98 3.10 10.33 -8.70
C ILE A 98 1.82 10.71 -9.46
N ARG A 99 1.95 11.07 -10.73
CA ARG A 99 0.81 11.47 -11.57
C ARG A 99 -0.14 10.31 -11.83
N ALA A 100 0.37 9.10 -12.05
CA ALA A 100 -0.46 7.92 -12.20
C ALA A 100 -1.27 7.62 -10.92
N ARG A 101 -0.68 7.78 -9.73
CA ARG A 101 -1.43 7.68 -8.46
C ARG A 101 -2.50 8.74 -8.32
N LEU A 102 -2.23 9.98 -8.73
CA LEU A 102 -3.22 11.06 -8.73
C LEU A 102 -4.39 10.76 -9.67
N ILE A 103 -4.11 10.24 -10.87
CA ILE A 103 -5.14 9.81 -11.83
C ILE A 103 -6.00 8.69 -11.24
N GLY A 104 -5.36 7.68 -10.63
CA GLY A 104 -6.08 6.60 -9.94
C GLY A 104 -6.94 7.12 -8.79
N ALA A 105 -6.37 7.98 -7.94
CA ALA A 105 -7.04 8.56 -6.78
C ALA A 105 -8.26 9.43 -7.17
N ALA A 106 -8.22 10.10 -8.31
CA ALA A 106 -9.34 10.90 -8.81
C ALA A 106 -10.55 10.04 -9.22
N GLU A 107 -10.32 8.78 -9.60
CA GLU A 107 -11.34 7.85 -10.11
C GLU A 107 -11.91 6.90 -9.05
N VAL A 108 -11.40 6.96 -7.81
CA VAL A 108 -11.81 6.12 -6.68
C VAL A 108 -13.25 6.41 -6.23
N ARG A 109 -14.03 5.35 -6.04
CA ARG A 109 -15.40 5.41 -5.48
C ARG A 109 -15.48 5.05 -3.99
N GLY A 110 -14.51 4.29 -3.47
CA GLY A 110 -14.42 3.93 -2.05
C GLY A 110 -14.20 5.12 -1.12
N GLN A 111 -14.48 4.92 0.17
CA GLN A 111 -14.25 5.93 1.21
C GLN A 111 -12.76 6.08 1.53
N VAL A 112 -12.02 4.98 1.45
CA VAL A 112 -10.57 4.92 1.65
C VAL A 112 -9.88 4.61 0.33
N ILE A 113 -8.70 5.20 0.12
CA ILE A 113 -7.79 4.88 -0.96
C ILE A 113 -6.68 4.02 -0.37
N THR A 114 -6.47 2.82 -0.90
CA THR A 114 -5.34 1.96 -0.53
C THR A 114 -4.40 1.83 -1.73
N PHE A 115 -3.22 2.42 -1.64
CA PHE A 115 -2.19 2.30 -2.66
C PHE A 115 -1.35 1.04 -2.44
N LEU A 116 -1.13 0.29 -3.52
CA LEU A 116 -0.24 -0.86 -3.55
C LEU A 116 0.66 -0.78 -4.80
N ASP A 117 1.85 -1.36 -4.70
CA ASP A 117 2.71 -1.54 -5.87
C ASP A 117 2.27 -2.80 -6.64
N ALA A 118 2.62 -2.87 -7.93
CA ALA A 118 2.18 -3.93 -8.82
C ALA A 118 2.82 -5.30 -8.57
N HIS A 119 3.77 -5.38 -7.64
CA HIS A 119 4.55 -6.56 -7.30
C HIS A 119 4.53 -6.75 -5.78
N CYS A 120 3.32 -6.94 -5.25
CA CYS A 120 3.06 -7.14 -3.83
C CYS A 120 2.31 -8.45 -3.60
N GLU A 121 2.43 -9.01 -2.39
CA GLU A 121 1.55 -10.10 -1.96
C GLU A 121 0.94 -9.69 -0.61
N CYS A 122 -0.37 -9.75 -0.46
CA CYS A 122 -1.03 -9.48 0.81
C CYS A 122 -1.09 -10.77 1.65
N THR A 123 -1.14 -10.63 2.98
CA THR A 123 -1.42 -11.75 3.88
C THR A 123 -2.84 -11.67 4.44
N VAL A 124 -3.29 -12.74 5.07
CA VAL A 124 -4.60 -12.80 5.72
C VAL A 124 -4.73 -11.72 6.80
N GLY A 125 -5.83 -10.97 6.81
CA GLY A 125 -6.11 -9.98 7.85
C GLY A 125 -5.29 -8.70 7.73
N TRP A 126 -4.80 -8.39 6.53
CA TRP A 126 -3.97 -7.23 6.26
C TRP A 126 -4.74 -5.92 6.19
N LEU A 127 -6.01 -5.98 5.77
CA LEU A 127 -6.77 -4.80 5.36
C LEU A 127 -7.56 -4.20 6.51
N GLU A 128 -8.23 -5.06 7.28
CA GLU A 128 -9.09 -4.70 8.40
C GLU A 128 -8.39 -3.77 9.41
N PRO A 129 -7.14 -4.05 9.83
CA PRO A 129 -6.44 -3.17 10.76
C PRO A 129 -6.10 -1.80 10.18
N LEU A 130 -5.85 -1.71 8.88
CA LEU A 130 -5.56 -0.44 8.21
C LEU A 130 -6.82 0.42 8.21
N LEU A 131 -7.95 -0.17 7.83
CA LEU A 131 -9.24 0.50 7.76
C LEU A 131 -9.79 0.85 9.14
N ASP A 132 -9.61 0.01 10.14
CA ASP A 132 -10.03 0.25 11.53
C ASP A 132 -9.35 1.50 12.10
N ARG A 133 -8.05 1.69 11.84
CA ARG A 133 -7.33 2.90 12.28
C ARG A 133 -7.79 4.17 11.60
N ILE A 134 -8.23 4.10 10.34
CA ILE A 134 -8.80 5.24 9.61
C ILE A 134 -10.23 5.50 10.09
N ALA A 135 -10.98 4.45 10.43
CA ALA A 135 -12.32 4.57 11.00
C ALA A 135 -12.30 5.27 12.37
N GLU A 136 -11.29 4.99 13.21
CA GLU A 136 -11.07 5.69 14.48
C GLU A 136 -10.80 7.20 14.29
N ASP A 137 -10.07 7.57 13.24
CA ASP A 137 -9.70 8.95 12.93
C ASP A 137 -9.28 9.08 11.46
N ARG A 138 -10.15 9.73 10.69
CA ARG A 138 -10.00 9.92 9.23
C ARG A 138 -8.81 10.79 8.85
N SER A 139 -8.19 11.50 9.79
CA SER A 139 -6.98 12.29 9.53
C SER A 139 -5.69 11.48 9.54
N ARG A 140 -5.78 10.17 9.82
CA ARG A 140 -4.63 9.27 9.86
C ARG A 140 -4.29 8.73 8.48
N VAL A 141 -2.99 8.70 8.21
CA VAL A 141 -2.44 7.93 7.08
C VAL A 141 -1.77 6.70 7.65
N VAL A 142 -2.19 5.54 7.15
CA VAL A 142 -1.85 4.26 7.75
C VAL A 142 -1.00 3.43 6.81
N CYS A 143 0.19 3.05 7.26
CA CYS A 143 1.10 2.22 6.49
C CYS A 143 1.17 0.81 7.08
N PRO A 144 1.17 -0.24 6.25
CA PRO A 144 1.49 -1.57 6.71
C PRO A 144 2.98 -1.74 7.06
N ILE A 145 3.30 -2.80 7.80
CA ILE A 145 4.66 -3.37 7.76
C ILE A 145 4.86 -4.02 6.40
N ILE A 146 6.05 -3.77 5.84
CA ILE A 146 6.42 -4.21 4.52
C ILE A 146 7.54 -5.24 4.65
N ASP A 147 7.22 -6.49 4.33
CA ASP A 147 8.22 -7.56 4.25
C ASP A 147 8.88 -7.61 2.88
N VAL A 148 9.98 -8.35 2.81
CA VAL A 148 10.76 -8.53 1.59
C VAL A 148 10.44 -9.88 0.97
N ILE A 149 10.08 -9.87 -0.32
CA ILE A 149 10.11 -11.07 -1.15
C ILE A 149 11.33 -10.96 -2.07
N SER A 150 12.20 -11.97 -2.01
CA SER A 150 13.42 -12.07 -2.82
C SER A 150 13.09 -12.05 -4.31
N ASP A 151 13.77 -11.18 -5.08
CA ASP A 151 13.61 -11.07 -6.53
C ASP A 151 14.19 -12.28 -7.28
N ALA A 152 15.17 -12.97 -6.69
CA ALA A 152 15.83 -14.12 -7.28
C ALA A 152 15.12 -15.45 -6.96
N SER A 153 14.67 -15.63 -5.73
CA SER A 153 14.11 -16.91 -5.24
C SER A 153 12.61 -16.87 -4.96
N PHE A 154 11.98 -15.70 -4.94
CA PHE A 154 10.63 -15.50 -4.39
C PHE A 154 10.47 -15.96 -2.94
N GLU A 155 11.58 -16.14 -2.23
CA GLU A 155 11.56 -16.47 -0.80
C GLU A 155 11.08 -15.27 0.01
N TYR A 156 10.21 -15.57 0.96
CA TYR A 156 9.66 -14.61 1.88
C TYR A 156 10.61 -14.38 3.07
N VAL A 157 11.00 -13.13 3.27
CA VAL A 157 11.87 -12.69 4.35
C VAL A 157 11.12 -11.66 5.21
N PRO A 158 10.69 -12.03 6.43
CA PRO A 158 9.95 -11.13 7.29
C PRO A 158 10.83 -9.95 7.72
N ALA A 159 10.28 -8.74 7.61
CA ALA A 159 10.87 -7.53 8.14
C ALA A 159 10.72 -7.49 9.67
N SER A 160 11.58 -6.73 10.33
CA SER A 160 11.47 -6.51 11.76
C SER A 160 10.37 -5.49 12.06
N ASP A 161 9.43 -5.86 12.93
CA ASP A 161 8.40 -4.99 13.49
C ASP A 161 8.95 -3.88 14.42
N MET A 162 10.26 -3.87 14.63
CA MET A 162 11.00 -2.87 15.38
C MET A 162 11.72 -1.88 14.46
N THR A 163 11.22 -1.72 13.23
CA THR A 163 11.68 -0.70 12.28
C THR A 163 10.64 0.42 12.13
N TRP A 164 11.13 1.64 11.99
CA TRP A 164 10.32 2.81 11.64
C TRP A 164 11.02 3.60 10.54
N GLY A 165 10.26 4.35 9.75
CA GLY A 165 10.78 5.10 8.62
C GLY A 165 11.36 6.43 9.06
N GLY A 166 12.57 6.75 8.62
CA GLY A 166 13.16 8.09 8.72
C GLY A 166 13.85 8.49 7.43
N PHE A 167 14.62 9.57 7.47
CA PHE A 167 15.37 10.06 6.33
C PHE A 167 16.73 10.59 6.75
N ASN A 168 17.68 10.62 5.83
CA ASN A 168 18.97 11.29 6.04
C ASN A 168 18.97 12.71 5.44
N TRP A 169 20.00 13.51 5.72
CA TRP A 169 20.12 14.88 5.21
C TRP A 169 20.24 15.01 3.69
N LYS A 170 20.40 13.90 2.96
CA LYS A 170 20.31 13.85 1.50
C LYS A 170 18.89 13.59 1.00
N MET A 171 17.89 13.64 1.89
CA MET A 171 16.48 13.38 1.59
C MET A 171 16.23 11.95 1.09
N ASN A 172 17.04 10.98 1.53
CA ASN A 172 16.82 9.57 1.22
C ASN A 172 16.12 8.88 2.40
N PHE A 173 15.04 8.18 2.09
CA PHE A 173 14.34 7.33 3.05
C PHE A 173 15.26 6.22 3.58
N ARG A 174 15.16 5.93 4.87
CA ARG A 174 15.92 4.90 5.59
C ARG A 174 15.07 4.26 6.67
N TRP A 175 15.24 2.96 6.85
CA TRP A 175 14.70 2.24 8.00
C TRP A 175 15.63 2.42 9.21
N TYR A 176 15.07 2.85 10.33
CA TYR A 176 15.76 2.95 11.62
C TYR A 176 15.10 2.02 12.63
N ARG A 177 15.81 1.73 13.72
CA ARG A 177 15.21 1.02 14.85
C ARG A 177 14.21 1.93 15.57
N VAL A 178 13.08 1.37 15.97
CA VAL A 178 12.06 2.06 16.79
C VAL A 178 12.71 2.57 18.08
N PRO A 179 12.54 3.86 18.43
CA PRO A 179 13.13 4.44 19.63
C PRO A 179 12.44 3.93 20.89
N GLN A 180 13.17 3.89 22.00
CA GLN A 180 12.66 3.37 23.28
C GLN A 180 11.33 4.03 23.70
N ARG A 181 11.17 5.35 23.48
CA ARG A 181 9.92 6.08 23.76
C ARG A 181 8.67 5.48 23.11
N GLU A 182 8.79 4.93 21.89
CA GLU A 182 7.67 4.30 21.19
C GLU A 182 7.44 2.87 21.69
N VAL A 183 8.52 2.17 22.08
CA VAL A 183 8.43 0.86 22.71
C VAL A 183 7.70 0.97 24.06
N ASP A 184 8.08 1.95 24.88
CA ASP A 184 7.50 2.20 26.19
C ASP A 184 6.03 2.59 26.07
N ARG A 185 5.67 3.48 25.13
CA ARG A 185 4.27 3.87 24.84
C ARG A 185 3.39 2.66 24.52
N ARG A 186 3.94 1.66 23.83
CA ARG A 186 3.19 0.46 23.45
C ARG A 186 3.08 -0.54 24.60
N HIS A 187 3.88 -0.43 25.66
CA HIS A 187 3.88 -1.34 26.81
C HIS A 187 3.93 -2.83 26.43
N GLY A 188 4.65 -3.16 25.34
CA GLY A 188 4.74 -4.53 24.81
C GLY A 188 3.54 -4.98 23.97
N ASP A 189 2.47 -4.17 23.83
CA ASP A 189 1.35 -4.46 22.94
C ASP A 189 1.76 -4.29 21.48
N ARG A 190 2.00 -5.44 20.84
CA ARG A 190 2.41 -5.48 19.44
C ARG A 190 1.27 -5.15 18.47
N THR A 191 0.04 -4.98 18.96
CA THR A 191 -1.14 -4.57 18.17
C THR A 191 -1.37 -3.06 18.11
N LEU A 192 -0.67 -2.29 18.94
CA LEU A 192 -0.72 -0.83 18.87
C LEU A 192 0.13 -0.33 17.70
N PRO A 193 -0.36 0.67 16.95
CA PRO A 193 0.42 1.27 15.88
C PRO A 193 1.77 1.85 16.35
N VAL A 194 2.81 1.77 15.51
CA VAL A 194 4.07 2.52 15.64
C VAL A 194 3.90 3.89 14.99
N ARG A 195 4.14 4.97 15.72
CA ARG A 195 4.13 6.32 15.12
C ARG A 195 5.43 6.53 14.36
N THR A 196 5.37 6.67 13.04
CA THR A 196 6.55 6.82 12.17
C THR A 196 6.67 8.28 11.71
N PRO A 197 7.88 8.88 11.70
CA PRO A 197 8.03 10.23 11.18
C PRO A 197 7.90 10.28 9.65
N THR A 198 8.31 9.21 8.95
CA THR A 198 8.15 9.13 7.49
C THR A 198 7.69 7.75 7.04
N MET A 199 7.03 7.69 5.88
CA MET A 199 6.65 6.44 5.22
C MET A 199 7.57 6.11 4.04
N ALA A 200 7.66 4.83 3.69
CA ALA A 200 8.35 4.40 2.48
C ALA A 200 7.68 4.94 1.21
N GLY A 201 6.35 5.08 1.23
CA GLY A 201 5.56 5.70 0.17
C GLY A 201 4.89 4.71 -0.78
N GLY A 202 5.42 3.50 -0.96
CA GLY A 202 4.85 2.47 -1.84
C GLY A 202 3.44 2.07 -1.44
N LEU A 203 3.27 1.60 -0.20
CA LEU A 203 2.03 1.03 0.30
C LEU A 203 1.48 1.85 1.47
N PHE A 204 0.24 2.34 1.36
CA PHE A 204 -0.46 3.01 2.45
C PHE A 204 -1.97 3.12 2.17
N SER A 205 -2.74 3.35 3.23
CA SER A 205 -4.18 3.65 3.16
C SER A 205 -4.47 5.03 3.74
N ILE A 206 -5.40 5.76 3.12
CA ILE A 206 -5.81 7.10 3.54
C ILE A 206 -7.28 7.35 3.19
N ASP A 207 -8.00 8.08 4.05
CA ASP A 207 -9.35 8.56 3.74
C ASP A 207 -9.33 9.47 2.50
N LYS A 208 -10.26 9.25 1.58
CA LYS A 208 -10.32 9.96 0.29
C LYS A 208 -10.46 11.47 0.50
N ASP A 209 -11.46 11.90 1.27
CA ASP A 209 -11.75 13.32 1.51
C ASP A 209 -10.58 13.99 2.22
N TYR A 210 -9.94 13.26 3.15
CA TYR A 210 -8.74 13.75 3.80
C TYR A 210 -7.58 13.91 2.81
N PHE A 211 -7.34 12.95 1.91
CA PHE A 211 -6.31 13.05 0.89
C PHE A 211 -6.50 14.28 0.00
N GLU A 212 -7.74 14.60 -0.37
CA GLU A 212 -8.06 15.83 -1.10
C GLU A 212 -7.81 17.08 -0.25
N LYS A 213 -8.28 17.09 0.99
CA LYS A 213 -8.16 18.22 1.92
C LYS A 213 -6.72 18.61 2.19
N ILE A 214 -5.81 17.64 2.29
CA ILE A 214 -4.40 17.94 2.51
C ILE A 214 -3.72 18.46 1.23
N GLY A 215 -4.31 18.27 0.05
CA GLY A 215 -3.76 18.69 -1.24
C GLY A 215 -3.05 17.57 -2.00
N LYS A 216 -3.45 16.31 -1.80
CA LYS A 216 -2.96 15.13 -2.54
C LYS A 216 -1.42 15.06 -2.62
N TYR A 217 -0.83 14.73 -3.75
CA TYR A 217 0.59 14.95 -4.03
C TYR A 217 0.77 16.26 -4.80
N ASP A 218 1.94 16.88 -4.66
CA ASP A 218 2.33 18.04 -5.47
C ASP A 218 2.44 17.65 -6.96
N GLU A 219 1.60 18.27 -7.80
CA GLU A 219 1.56 18.03 -9.25
C GLU A 219 2.83 18.50 -9.99
N GLY A 220 3.61 19.38 -9.35
CA GLY A 220 4.90 19.84 -9.82
C GLY A 220 6.01 18.80 -9.70
N MET A 221 5.79 17.70 -8.97
CA MET A 221 6.74 16.60 -8.91
C MET A 221 6.70 15.75 -10.19
N ASP A 222 7.88 15.39 -10.69
CA ASP A 222 8.04 14.59 -11.90
C ASP A 222 8.49 13.16 -11.57
N ILE A 223 7.89 12.19 -12.27
CA ILE A 223 8.24 10.77 -12.26
C ILE A 223 8.06 10.10 -10.88
N TRP A 224 9.06 10.20 -10.01
CA TRP A 224 9.14 9.54 -8.71
C TRP A 224 10.28 10.14 -7.88
N GLY A 225 10.12 10.15 -6.55
CA GLY A 225 11.17 10.47 -5.60
C GLY A 225 10.79 11.66 -4.72
N GLY A 226 10.82 11.46 -3.40
CA GLY A 226 10.57 12.51 -2.42
C GLY A 226 9.09 12.78 -2.14
N GLU A 227 8.16 12.23 -2.92
CA GLU A 227 6.72 12.35 -2.69
C GLU A 227 6.31 11.75 -1.34
N ASN A 228 6.99 10.67 -0.96
CA ASN A 228 6.79 10.01 0.32
C ASN A 228 7.23 10.90 1.48
N LEU A 229 8.31 11.65 1.32
CA LEU A 229 8.82 12.58 2.33
C LEU A 229 8.00 13.88 2.40
N GLU A 230 7.58 14.43 1.26
CA GLU A 230 6.72 15.63 1.22
C GLU A 230 5.41 15.37 1.95
N LEU A 231 4.73 14.27 1.62
CA LEU A 231 3.51 13.90 2.32
C LEU A 231 3.79 13.64 3.81
N SER A 232 4.95 13.03 4.12
CA SER A 232 5.46 12.82 5.50
C SER A 232 5.72 14.10 6.29
N PHE A 233 6.06 15.20 5.64
CA PHE A 233 6.30 16.47 6.32
C PHE A 233 5.04 17.29 6.49
N ARG A 234 4.09 17.13 5.58
CA ARG A 234 2.81 17.83 5.66
C ARG A 234 1.96 17.34 6.85
N LYS A 235 2.13 16.09 7.31
CA LYS A 235 1.41 15.48 8.44
C LYS A 235 2.22 14.42 9.19
N CYS A 236 1.83 14.11 10.44
CA CYS A 236 2.38 12.96 11.18
C CYS A 236 1.68 11.64 10.79
N PHE A 237 2.46 10.55 10.69
CA PHE A 237 2.01 9.25 10.22
C PHE A 237 1.92 8.21 11.34
N ILE A 238 1.06 7.23 11.15
CA ILE A 238 0.89 6.10 12.07
C ILE A 238 1.07 4.81 11.25
N THR A 239 2.17 4.09 11.47
CA THR A 239 2.36 2.73 10.94
C THR A 239 1.58 1.75 11.81
N VAL A 240 0.79 0.88 11.21
CA VAL A 240 0.17 -0.24 11.95
C VAL A 240 1.12 -1.43 11.85
N PRO A 241 1.69 -1.89 12.98
CA PRO A 241 2.43 -3.13 13.04
C PRO A 241 1.43 -4.25 12.87
N LEU A 242 1.64 -4.95 11.78
CA LEU A 242 0.97 -6.17 11.45
C LEU A 242 1.87 -7.28 12.03
N LEU A 243 1.33 -8.12 12.91
CA LEU A 243 2.02 -9.26 13.49
C LEU A 243 1.91 -10.49 12.60
N GLY A 244 3.02 -10.98 12.07
CA GLY A 244 3.09 -12.33 11.53
C GLY A 244 2.96 -13.40 12.62
N PHE A 245 1.98 -14.30 12.47
CA PHE A 245 2.02 -15.64 13.07
C PHE A 245 1.63 -16.67 12.01
N MET A 246 2.53 -17.63 11.76
CA MET A 246 2.27 -18.81 10.95
C MET A 246 1.23 -19.70 11.64
N LEU A 247 0.15 -20.04 10.93
CA LEU A 247 -0.42 -21.39 11.04
C LEU A 247 0.07 -22.19 9.85
N GLN A 248 1.13 -22.94 10.11
CA GLN A 248 1.65 -24.03 9.28
C GLN A 248 0.51 -25.01 9.00
N ARG A 249 0.11 -25.17 7.73
CA ARG A 249 -0.26 -26.46 7.12
C ARG A 249 0.06 -26.44 5.64
#